data_AF-A0A943GGR9-F1
#
_entry.id   AF-A0A943GGR9-F1
#
_cell.length_a   1.000
_cell.length_b   1.000
_cell.length_c   1.000
_cell.angle_alpha   90.00
_cell.angle_beta   90.00
_cell.angle_gamma   90.00
#
_symmetry.space_group_name_H-M   'P 1'
#
loop_
_entity.id
_entity.type
_entity.pdbx_description
1 polymer ?
#
loop_
_entity_poly.entity_id
_entity_poly.type
_entity_poly.pdbx_seq_one_letter_code
_entity_poly.pdbx_strand_id
1 'polypeptide(L)'
;YKKLLLVIIFYLNYCQKGVDFIQFTQSFLQNPIQCFPTQIISLFNNDPELTTLAIKGIRIYLLMMPVVGINIVATSYYQSIGKAKISMFVSLLRQVILLIPFTIILPKFIGLDGVWAAGACADSLSVIITLVLLKKEFKQLDKMQLEKIA
;
A
#
# COMPACT_ATOMS: atom_id res chain seq x y z
N TYR A 1 4.81 -29.59 8.01
CA TYR A 1 4.36 -28.45 8.82
C TYR A 1 5.49 -27.60 9.41
N LYS A 2 6.16 -27.95 10.52
CA LYS A 2 7.17 -27.06 11.18
C LYS A 2 8.29 -26.55 10.26
N LYS A 3 8.87 -27.40 9.41
CA LYS A 3 9.92 -27.01 8.42
C LYS A 3 9.39 -26.07 7.34
N LEU A 4 8.17 -26.29 6.84
CA LEU A 4 7.55 -25.43 5.83
C LEU A 4 7.15 -24.06 6.43
N LEU A 5 6.63 -24.07 7.65
CA LEU A 5 6.28 -22.86 8.40
C LEU A 5 7.52 -22.01 8.66
N LEU A 6 8.66 -22.63 9.01
CA LEU A 6 9.95 -21.96 9.17
C LEU A 6 10.45 -21.31 7.89
N VAL A 7 10.33 -21.99 6.75
CA VAL A 7 10.72 -21.42 5.44
C VAL A 7 9.84 -20.23 5.08
N ILE A 8 8.54 -20.31 5.33
CA ILE A 8 7.60 -19.21 5.08
C ILE A 8 7.87 -18.04 6.02
N ILE A 9 8.11 -18.27 7.32
CA ILE A 9 8.47 -17.22 8.29
C ILE A 9 9.81 -16.57 7.91
N PHE A 10 10.77 -17.35 7.41
CA PHE A 10 12.04 -16.83 6.94
C PHE A 10 11.87 -15.95 5.69
N TYR A 11 11.04 -16.38 4.73
CA TYR A 11 10.70 -15.60 3.55
C TYR A 11 9.89 -14.34 3.87
N LEU A 12 8.92 -14.44 4.77
CA LEU A 12 8.16 -13.30 5.27
C LEU A 12 9.09 -12.31 5.96
N ASN A 13 10.00 -12.76 6.83
CA ASN A 13 11.01 -11.90 7.46
C ASN A 13 11.97 -11.27 6.45
N TYR A 14 12.40 -11.98 5.42
CA TYR A 14 13.28 -11.43 4.38
C TYR A 14 12.55 -10.35 3.56
N CYS A 15 11.30 -10.61 3.20
CA CYS A 15 10.43 -9.66 2.52
C CYS A 15 10.14 -8.44 3.42
N GLN A 16 9.94 -8.67 4.72
CA GLN A 16 9.70 -7.63 5.72
C GLN A 16 10.92 -6.74 5.93
N LYS A 17 12.14 -7.29 5.95
CA LYS A 17 13.39 -6.51 5.95
C LYS A 17 13.54 -5.62 4.71
N GLY A 18 13.13 -6.12 3.53
CA GLY A 18 13.09 -5.31 2.31
C GLY A 18 12.09 -4.15 2.42
N VAL A 19 10.95 -4.37 3.08
CA VAL A 19 9.94 -3.33 3.29
C VAL A 19 10.34 -2.34 4.37
N ASP A 20 11.00 -2.76 5.44
CA ASP A 20 11.58 -1.85 6.43
C ASP A 20 12.61 -0.94 5.75
N PHE A 21 13.40 -1.46 4.81
CA PHE A 21 14.31 -0.65 3.99
C PHE A 21 13.58 0.31 3.04
N ILE A 22 12.50 -0.12 2.40
CA ILE A 22 11.66 0.75 1.55
C ILE A 22 10.97 1.84 2.39
N GLN A 23 10.42 1.51 3.57
CA GLN A 23 9.83 2.49 4.47
C GLN A 23 10.87 3.46 5.03
N PHE A 24 12.08 2.98 5.31
CA PHE A 24 13.20 3.81 5.72
C PHE A 24 13.59 4.82 4.64
N THR A 25 13.74 4.37 3.39
CA THR A 25 14.04 5.26 2.25
C THR A 25 12.91 6.26 1.99
N GLN A 26 11.65 5.84 2.08
CA GLN A 26 10.49 6.75 1.96
C GLN A 26 10.45 7.80 3.08
N SER A 27 10.72 7.41 4.32
CA SER A 27 10.77 8.31 5.48
C SER A 27 11.89 9.35 5.31
N PHE A 28 13.05 8.93 4.79
CA PHE A 28 14.18 9.83 4.52
C PHE A 28 13.84 10.85 3.41
N LEU A 29 13.12 10.44 2.36
CA LEU A 29 12.70 11.32 1.27
C LEU A 29 11.61 12.32 1.69
N GLN A 30 10.74 11.95 2.62
CA GLN A 30 9.60 12.77 3.05
C GLN A 30 9.94 13.82 4.10
N ASN A 31 10.94 13.56 4.93
CA ASN A 31 11.39 14.46 5.98
C ASN A 31 11.63 15.92 5.49
N PRO A 32 12.38 16.17 4.40
CA PRO A 32 12.56 17.53 3.89
C PRO A 32 11.25 18.18 3.41
N ILE A 33 10.30 17.41 2.90
CA ILE A 33 8.98 17.90 2.44
C ILE A 33 8.14 18.37 3.64
N GLN A 34 8.27 17.73 4.80
CA GLN A 34 7.62 18.14 6.04
C GLN A 34 8.27 19.38 6.67
N CYS A 35 9.59 19.54 6.54
CA CYS A 35 10.31 20.70 7.04
C CYS A 35 10.03 21.97 6.22
N PHE A 36 9.83 21.84 4.90
CA PHE A 36 9.67 22.99 3.99
C PHE A 36 8.48 22.85 3.01
N PRO A 37 7.25 22.56 3.47
CA PRO A 37 6.11 22.34 2.58
C PRO A 37 5.71 23.61 1.83
N THR A 38 5.76 24.77 2.51
CA THR A 38 5.35 26.05 1.95
C THR A 38 6.26 26.50 0.80
N GLN A 39 7.57 26.30 0.94
CA GLN A 39 8.57 26.67 -0.06
C GLN A 39 8.45 25.80 -1.33
N ILE A 40 8.17 24.51 -1.15
CA ILE A 40 7.96 23.59 -2.28
C ILE A 40 6.68 23.96 -3.02
N ILE A 41 5.60 24.25 -2.30
CA ILE A 41 4.32 24.61 -2.93
C ILE A 41 4.38 25.98 -3.59
N SER A 42 5.09 26.95 -3.00
CA SER A 42 5.25 28.29 -3.56
C SER A 42 5.99 28.31 -4.91
N LEU A 43 6.73 27.25 -5.24
CA LEU A 43 7.37 27.11 -6.56
C LEU A 43 6.36 26.79 -7.67
N PHE A 44 5.21 26.19 -7.34
CA PHE A 44 4.18 25.80 -8.31
C PHE A 44 3.01 26.77 -8.34
N ASN A 45 2.73 27.48 -7.24
CA ASN A 45 1.64 28.44 -7.18
C ASN A 45 1.85 29.49 -6.07
N ASN A 46 1.42 30.73 -6.31
CA ASN A 46 1.52 31.84 -5.35
C ASN A 46 0.18 32.17 -4.67
N ASP A 47 -0.90 31.48 -5.02
CA ASP A 47 -2.20 31.68 -4.40
C ASP A 47 -2.22 31.12 -2.95
N PRO A 48 -2.48 31.96 -1.92
CA PRO A 48 -2.48 31.53 -0.52
C PRO A 48 -3.56 30.49 -0.20
N GLU A 49 -4.70 30.52 -0.90
CA GLU A 49 -5.78 29.55 -0.67
C GLU A 49 -5.38 28.16 -1.16
N LEU A 50 -4.81 28.08 -2.37
CA LEU A 50 -4.28 26.84 -2.95
C LEU A 50 -3.06 26.32 -2.17
N THR A 51 -2.26 27.21 -1.59
CA THR A 51 -1.10 26.83 -0.77
C THR A 51 -1.54 26.11 0.50
N THR A 52 -2.52 26.66 1.21
CA THR A 52 -3.04 26.06 2.46
C THR A 52 -3.65 24.68 2.22
N LEU A 53 -4.32 24.56 1.09
CA LEU A 53 -4.96 23.34 0.60
C LEU A 53 -3.95 22.24 0.25
N ALA A 54 -2.89 22.61 -0.49
CA ALA A 54 -1.82 21.69 -0.85
C ALA A 54 -1.02 21.22 0.39
N ILE A 55 -0.77 22.09 1.37
CA ILE A 55 -0.12 21.71 2.64
C ILE A 55 -0.94 20.62 3.36
N LYS A 56 -2.27 20.77 3.39
CA LYS A 56 -3.17 19.78 4.00
C LYS A 56 -3.13 18.45 3.24
N GLY A 57 -3.17 18.49 1.91
CA GLY A 57 -3.05 17.32 1.05
C GLY A 57 -1.76 16.53 1.27
N ILE A 58 -0.63 17.23 1.33
CA ILE A 58 0.69 16.62 1.60
C ILE A 58 0.70 15.91 2.96
N ARG A 59 0.15 16.53 4.02
CA ARG A 59 0.09 15.90 5.36
C ARG A 59 -0.73 14.62 5.36
N ILE A 60 -1.88 14.61 4.69
CA ILE A 60 -2.73 13.42 4.56
C ILE A 60 -1.98 12.31 3.78
N TYR A 61 -1.31 12.68 2.69
CA TYR A 61 -0.56 11.74 1.87
C TYR A 61 0.61 11.10 2.65
N LEU A 62 1.33 11.89 3.44
CA LEU A 62 2.44 11.43 4.28
C LEU A 62 2.00 10.40 5.34
N LEU A 63 0.83 10.61 5.98
CA LEU A 63 0.30 9.68 6.98
C LEU A 63 -0.10 8.31 6.40
N MET A 64 -0.30 8.23 5.08
CA MET A 64 -0.80 7.03 4.39
C MET A 64 0.30 6.10 3.91
N MET A 65 1.54 6.58 3.88
CA MET A 65 2.70 5.84 3.39
C MET A 65 2.98 4.48 4.08
N PRO A 66 2.76 4.28 5.41
CA PRO A 66 2.96 2.95 6.00
C PRO A 66 2.01 1.88 5.42
N VAL A 67 0.81 2.26 4.98
CA VAL A 67 -0.17 1.33 4.38
C VAL A 67 0.32 0.77 3.04
N VAL A 68 1.05 1.58 2.27
CA VAL A 68 1.63 1.17 0.97
C VAL A 68 2.68 0.08 1.15
N GLY A 69 3.47 0.14 2.24
CA GLY A 69 4.49 -0.88 2.54
C GLY A 69 3.91 -2.30 2.64
N ILE A 70 2.74 -2.45 3.28
CA ILE A 70 2.07 -3.75 3.43
C ILE A 70 1.63 -4.33 2.09
N ASN A 71 1.10 -3.50 1.18
CA ASN A 71 0.75 -3.92 -0.18
C ASN A 71 1.97 -4.44 -0.96
N ILE A 72 3.14 -3.82 -0.79
CA ILE A 72 4.39 -4.22 -1.46
C ILE A 72 4.88 -5.57 -0.97
N VAL A 73 4.82 -5.85 0.35
CA VAL A 73 5.15 -7.18 0.91
C VAL A 73 4.32 -8.26 0.23
N ALA A 74 3.00 -8.05 0.17
CA ALA A 74 2.12 -9.09 -0.29
C ALA A 74 2.21 -9.32 -1.80
N THR A 75 2.40 -8.26 -2.59
CA THR A 75 2.68 -8.38 -4.03
C THR A 75 4.01 -9.06 -4.30
N SER A 76 5.05 -8.78 -3.50
CA SER A 76 6.35 -9.45 -3.57
C SER A 76 6.25 -10.93 -3.19
N TYR A 77 5.48 -11.26 -2.14
CA TYR A 77 5.19 -12.64 -1.74
C TYR A 77 4.53 -13.43 -2.89
N TYR A 78 3.48 -12.87 -3.51
CA TYR A 78 2.79 -13.51 -4.64
C TYR A 78 3.72 -13.71 -5.85
N GLN A 79 4.67 -12.80 -6.08
CA GLN A 79 5.69 -12.98 -7.12
C GLN A 79 6.66 -14.12 -6.77
N SER A 80 7.14 -14.21 -5.52
CA SER A 80 8.08 -15.23 -5.09
C SER A 80 7.52 -16.66 -5.10
N ILE A 81 6.21 -16.83 -4.87
CA ILE A 81 5.56 -18.16 -4.95
C ILE A 81 5.11 -18.55 -6.37
N GLY A 82 5.52 -17.79 -7.39
CA GLY A 82 5.16 -18.03 -8.79
C GLY A 82 3.72 -17.61 -9.17
N LYS A 83 2.99 -16.96 -8.27
CA LYS A 83 1.63 -16.43 -8.52
C LYS A 83 1.65 -14.95 -8.94
N ALA A 84 2.54 -14.61 -9.88
CA ALA A 84 2.71 -13.24 -10.38
C ALA A 84 1.40 -12.61 -10.90
N LYS A 85 0.48 -13.40 -11.48
CA LYS A 85 -0.84 -12.91 -11.92
C LYS A 85 -1.67 -12.28 -10.79
N ILE A 86 -1.63 -12.85 -9.58
CA ILE A 86 -2.35 -12.30 -8.43
C ILE A 86 -1.67 -11.00 -7.98
N SER A 87 -0.34 -10.96 -7.96
CA SER A 87 0.43 -9.76 -7.65
C SER A 87 0.11 -8.60 -8.62
N MET A 88 0.05 -8.89 -9.92
CA MET A 88 -0.32 -7.91 -10.94
C MET A 88 -1.76 -7.43 -10.76
N PHE A 89 -2.70 -8.34 -10.49
CA PHE A 89 -4.09 -7.97 -10.26
C PHE A 89 -4.26 -7.05 -9.04
N VAL A 90 -3.61 -7.38 -7.91
CA VAL A 90 -3.61 -6.53 -6.71
C VAL A 90 -2.97 -5.17 -6.99
N SER A 91 -1.86 -5.14 -7.74
CA SER A 91 -1.19 -3.90 -8.13
C SER A 91 -2.07 -2.99 -9.00
N LEU A 92 -2.79 -3.58 -9.97
CA LEU A 92 -3.76 -2.88 -10.81
C LEU A 92 -4.99 -2.42 -10.03
N LEU A 93 -5.42 -3.23 -9.05
CA LEU A 93 -6.55 -2.89 -8.19
C LEU A 93 -6.28 -1.57 -7.48
N ARG A 94 -5.07 -1.43 -6.93
CA ARG A 94 -4.61 -0.27 -6.21
C ARG A 94 -4.43 0.96 -7.11
N GLN A 95 -3.76 0.79 -8.24
CA GLN A 95 -3.39 1.93 -9.11
C GLN A 95 -4.55 2.46 -9.95
N VAL A 96 -5.54 1.61 -10.28
CA VAL A 96 -6.56 1.94 -11.28
C VAL A 96 -7.96 1.59 -10.81
N ILE A 97 -8.23 0.33 -10.47
CA ILE A 97 -9.61 -0.16 -10.28
C ILE A 97 -10.27 0.46 -9.06
N LEU A 98 -9.55 0.62 -7.96
CA LEU A 98 -10.06 1.26 -6.74
C LEU A 98 -9.82 2.77 -6.75
N LEU A 99 -8.68 3.22 -7.28
CA LEU A 99 -8.32 4.63 -7.26
C LEU A 99 -9.30 5.49 -8.07
N ILE A 100 -9.64 5.08 -9.29
CA ILE A 100 -10.54 5.85 -10.16
C ILE A 100 -11.92 6.09 -9.51
N PRO A 101 -12.66 5.05 -9.05
CA PRO A 101 -13.96 5.28 -8.44
C PRO A 101 -13.84 6.06 -7.13
N PHE A 102 -12.83 5.82 -6.28
CA PHE A 102 -12.66 6.62 -5.07
C PHE A 102 -12.38 8.09 -5.38
N THR A 103 -11.52 8.38 -6.37
CA THR A 103 -11.22 9.75 -6.79
C THR A 103 -12.43 10.46 -7.40
N ILE A 104 -13.42 9.75 -7.94
CA ILE A 104 -14.65 10.36 -8.48
C ILE A 104 -15.75 10.49 -7.41
N ILE A 105 -15.86 9.50 -6.52
CA ILE A 105 -16.95 9.40 -5.54
C ILE A 105 -16.63 10.22 -4.29
N LEU A 106 -15.42 10.09 -3.74
CA LEU A 106 -15.05 10.68 -2.46
C LEU A 106 -15.08 12.22 -2.46
N PRO A 107 -14.70 12.92 -3.55
CA PRO A 107 -14.80 14.38 -3.59
C PRO A 107 -16.23 14.89 -3.63
N LYS A 108 -17.20 14.08 -4.07
CA LYS A 108 -18.62 14.45 -4.03
C LYS A 108 -19.17 14.52 -2.62
N PHE A 109 -18.56 13.82 -1.66
CA PHE A 109 -18.99 13.79 -0.27
C PHE A 109 -18.19 14.73 0.63
N ILE A 110 -16.87 14.84 0.41
CA ILE A 110 -15.95 15.53 1.33
C ILE A 110 -15.22 16.70 0.64
N GLY A 111 -15.65 17.08 -0.55
CA GLY A 111 -15.01 18.13 -1.34
C GLY A 111 -13.57 17.76 -1.69
N LEU A 112 -12.67 18.74 -1.68
CA LEU A 112 -11.29 18.50 -2.12
C LEU A 112 -10.50 17.56 -1.20
N ASP A 113 -10.82 17.50 0.10
CA ASP A 113 -10.23 16.53 1.03
C ASP A 113 -10.46 15.07 0.56
N GLY A 114 -11.57 14.83 -0.14
CA GLY A 114 -11.89 13.54 -0.73
C GLY A 114 -10.93 13.12 -1.85
N VAL A 115 -10.30 14.06 -2.57
CA VAL A 115 -9.30 13.72 -3.60
C VAL A 115 -8.04 13.18 -2.92
N TRP A 116 -7.59 13.83 -1.86
CA TRP A 116 -6.41 13.42 -1.09
C TRP A 116 -6.63 12.10 -0.35
N ALA A 117 -7.84 11.88 0.16
CA ALA A 117 -8.23 10.64 0.83
C ALA A 117 -8.56 9.49 -0.15
N ALA A 118 -8.71 9.74 -1.45
CA ALA A 118 -9.03 8.67 -2.40
C ALA A 118 -7.90 7.65 -2.53
N GLY A 119 -6.64 8.11 -2.61
CA GLY A 119 -5.46 7.25 -2.65
C GLY A 119 -5.34 6.40 -1.39
N ALA A 120 -5.51 7.03 -0.24
CA ALA A 120 -5.58 6.41 1.07
C ALA A 120 -6.59 5.26 1.17
N CYS A 121 -7.83 5.53 0.76
CA CYS A 121 -8.92 4.55 0.79
C CYS A 121 -8.68 3.40 -0.19
N ALA A 122 -8.17 3.70 -1.39
CA ALA A 122 -7.82 2.70 -2.39
C ALA A 122 -6.71 1.77 -1.89
N ASP A 123 -5.63 2.34 -1.33
CA ASP A 123 -4.51 1.57 -0.78
C ASP A 123 -4.95 0.71 0.40
N SER A 124 -5.75 1.26 1.32
CA SER A 124 -6.28 0.55 2.49
C SER A 124 -7.16 -0.63 2.10
N LEU A 125 -8.09 -0.42 1.16
CA LEU A 125 -8.97 -1.48 0.68
C LEU A 125 -8.18 -2.55 -0.09
N SER A 126 -7.16 -2.16 -0.86
CA SER A 126 -6.24 -3.08 -1.51
C SER A 126 -5.49 -3.94 -0.49
N VAL A 127 -5.00 -3.37 0.62
CA VAL A 127 -4.37 -4.15 1.70
C VAL A 127 -5.35 -5.19 2.23
N ILE A 128 -6.58 -4.79 2.52
CA ILE A 128 -7.60 -5.69 3.08
C ILE A 128 -7.86 -6.87 2.14
N ILE A 129 -8.09 -6.59 0.85
CA ILE A 129 -8.33 -7.63 -0.17
C ILE A 129 -7.13 -8.59 -0.23
N THR A 130 -5.93 -8.03 -0.20
CA THR A 130 -4.69 -8.80 -0.30
C THR A 130 -4.47 -9.70 0.93
N LEU A 131 -4.76 -9.20 2.14
CA LEU A 131 -4.70 -9.99 3.37
C LEU A 131 -5.74 -11.12 3.37
N VAL A 132 -6.92 -10.89 2.82
CA VAL A 132 -7.96 -11.93 2.69
C VAL A 132 -7.51 -13.02 1.72
N LEU A 133 -6.96 -12.64 0.55
CA LEU A 133 -6.40 -13.59 -0.41
C LEU A 133 -5.25 -14.40 0.20
N LEU A 134 -4.40 -13.76 0.99
CA LEU A 134 -3.28 -14.41 1.67
C LEU A 134 -3.80 -15.46 2.66
N LYS A 135 -4.77 -15.10 3.53
CA LYS A 135 -5.38 -16.04 4.48
C LYS A 135 -6.04 -17.24 3.79
N LYS A 136 -6.69 -17.01 2.64
CA LYS A 136 -7.32 -18.09 1.85
C LYS A 136 -6.27 -19.04 1.28
N GLU A 137 -5.16 -18.50 0.78
CA GLU A 137 -4.05 -19.26 0.22
C GLU A 137 -3.42 -20.20 1.27
N PHE A 138 -3.17 -19.68 2.48
CA PHE A 138 -2.64 -20.48 3.58
C PHE A 138 -3.54 -21.67 3.95
N LYS A 139 -4.85 -21.44 4.05
CA LYS A 139 -5.81 -22.53 4.33
C LYS A 139 -5.82 -23.59 3.23
N GLN A 140 -5.61 -23.19 1.97
CA GLN A 140 -5.62 -24.10 0.83
C GLN A 140 -4.35 -24.96 0.77
N LEU A 141 -3.20 -24.38 1.14
CA LEU A 141 -1.93 -25.09 1.27
C LEU A 141 -1.98 -26.16 2.38
N ASP A 142 -2.54 -25.84 3.54
CA ASP A 142 -2.72 -26.83 4.63
C ASP A 142 -3.59 -28.02 4.19
N LYS A 143 -4.68 -27.75 3.45
CA LYS A 143 -5.59 -28.80 2.97
C LYS A 143 -4.91 -29.75 1.97
N MET A 144 -4.13 -29.19 1.03
CA MET A 144 -3.37 -29.98 0.05
C MET A 144 -2.24 -30.81 0.69
N GLN A 145 -1.64 -30.33 1.78
CA GLN A 145 -0.64 -31.10 2.51
C GLN A 145 -1.27 -32.27 3.26
N LEU A 146 -2.48 -32.11 3.81
CA LEU A 146 -3.19 -33.19 4.50
C LEU A 146 -3.63 -34.30 3.53
N GLU A 147 -4.14 -33.95 2.34
CA GLU A 147 -4.49 -34.93 1.30
C GLU A 147 -3.29 -35.73 0.77
N LYS A 148 -2.08 -35.17 0.80
CA LYS A 148 -0.86 -35.89 0.38
C LYS A 148 -0.30 -36.83 1.45
N ILE A 149 -0.76 -36.72 2.69
CA ILE A 149 -0.29 -37.52 3.83
C ILE A 149 -1.31 -38.63 4.18
N ALA A 150 -2.57 -38.46 3.78
CA ALA A 150 -3.64 -39.47 3.87
C ALA A 150 -3.57 -40.46 2.70
#